data_AF-A0A964HSY4-F1
#
_entry.id   AF-A0A964HSY4-F1
#
_cell.length_a   1.000
_cell.length_b   1.000
_cell.length_c   1.000
_cell.angle_alpha   90.00
_cell.angle_beta   90.00
_cell.angle_gamma   90.00
#
_symmetry.space_group_name_H-M   'P 1'
#
loop_
_entity.id
_entity.type
_entity.pdbx_description
1 polymer ?
#
loop_
_entity_poly.entity_id
_entity_poly.type
_entity_poly.pdbx_seq_one_letter_code
_entity_poly.pdbx_strand_id
1 'polypeptide(L)'
;MMTNPTVDDLLEGFIAALQNEIMPFVDSPKAQAMCQMLQSLIQEVRQVLPVYDTYIADEHNEMTKVLRDVAAALGSVSGPEADRIRQRAATLGAKADVPMPTDQEPIRVAHRELGFALQDCITDLDVLQRAGHSEGDVALQAIRSHLMTRVVRDTETITVGSGMAGRG
;
A
#
# COMPACT_ATOMS: atom_id res chain seq x y z
N MET A 1 0.93 -6.75 -13.57
CA MET A 1 -0.09 -7.75 -13.21
C MET A 1 -1.44 -7.32 -13.78
N MET A 2 -2.24 -8.24 -14.34
CA MET A 2 -3.58 -7.94 -14.90
C MET A 2 -4.65 -7.79 -13.79
N THR A 3 -4.37 -8.25 -12.57
CA THR A 3 -5.16 -8.04 -11.34
C THR A 3 -4.60 -6.89 -10.51
N ASN A 4 -5.21 -6.57 -9.35
CA ASN A 4 -4.83 -5.41 -8.53
C ASN A 4 -3.37 -5.48 -8.09
N PRO A 5 -2.45 -4.65 -8.63
CA PRO A 5 -1.09 -4.62 -8.12
C PRO A 5 -1.13 -4.15 -6.68
N THR A 6 -0.31 -4.75 -5.82
CA THR A 6 -0.06 -4.16 -4.50
C THR A 6 0.67 -2.83 -4.67
N VAL A 7 0.62 -1.97 -3.66
CA VAL A 7 1.42 -0.72 -3.69
C VAL A 7 2.91 -1.06 -3.86
N ASP A 8 3.38 -2.15 -3.27
CA ASP A 8 4.76 -2.61 -3.44
C ASP A 8 5.07 -2.99 -4.90
N ASP A 9 4.17 -3.69 -5.58
CA ASP A 9 4.33 -4.01 -7.02
C ASP A 9 4.40 -2.74 -7.90
N LEU A 10 3.64 -1.69 -7.56
CA LEU A 10 3.72 -0.41 -8.26
C LEU A 10 5.08 0.28 -8.04
N LEU A 11 5.58 0.28 -6.80
CA LEU A 11 6.88 0.85 -6.45
C LEU A 11 8.02 0.08 -7.12
N GLU A 12 7.93 -1.25 -7.17
CA GLU A 12 8.85 -2.10 -7.95
C GLU A 12 8.84 -1.73 -9.44
N GLY A 13 7.65 -1.54 -10.01
CA GLY A 13 7.48 -1.08 -11.40
C GLY A 13 8.14 0.27 -11.66
N PHE A 14 8.05 1.23 -10.73
CA PHE A 14 8.72 2.52 -10.85
C PHE A 14 10.24 2.40 -10.81
N ILE A 15 10.79 1.56 -9.94
CA ILE A 15 12.25 1.28 -9.92
C ILE A 15 12.68 0.70 -11.27
N ALA A 16 11.93 -0.28 -11.78
CA ALA A 16 12.22 -0.90 -13.08
C ALA A 16 12.14 0.12 -14.23
N ALA A 17 11.13 0.98 -14.25
CA ALA A 17 11.01 2.04 -15.26
C ALA A 17 12.16 3.05 -15.18
N LEU A 18 12.53 3.49 -13.97
CA LEU A 18 13.70 4.36 -13.78
C LEU A 18 14.98 3.72 -14.31
N GLN A 19 15.16 2.43 -14.06
CA GLN A 19 16.36 1.68 -14.45
C GLN A 19 16.44 1.42 -15.95
N ASN A 20 15.34 0.96 -16.55
CA ASN A 20 15.35 0.40 -17.90
C ASN A 20 14.89 1.40 -18.96
N GLU A 21 14.01 2.35 -18.61
CA GLU A 21 13.34 3.22 -19.57
C GLU A 21 13.75 4.68 -19.45
N ILE A 22 14.34 5.09 -18.32
CA ILE A 22 14.74 6.48 -18.09
C ILE A 22 16.26 6.62 -18.10
N MET A 23 16.95 5.95 -17.17
CA MET A 23 18.39 6.12 -16.96
C MET A 23 19.27 5.89 -18.20
N PRO A 24 18.96 4.96 -19.13
CA PRO A 24 19.75 4.79 -20.37
C PRO A 24 19.74 6.00 -21.30
N PHE A 25 18.77 6.90 -21.16
CA PHE A 25 18.60 8.09 -22.00
C PHE A 25 18.99 9.38 -21.27
N VAL A 26 19.62 9.27 -20.09
CA VAL A 26 20.07 10.40 -19.29
C VAL A 26 21.58 10.57 -19.43
N ASP A 27 22.02 11.63 -20.12
CA ASP A 27 23.43 11.87 -20.41
C ASP A 27 24.19 12.62 -19.30
N SER A 28 23.48 13.32 -18.41
CA SER A 28 24.10 14.12 -17.35
C SER A 28 24.43 13.25 -16.12
N PRO A 29 25.69 13.22 -15.65
CA PRO A 29 26.07 12.49 -14.44
C PRO A 29 25.26 12.91 -13.21
N LYS A 30 24.92 14.20 -13.10
CA LYS A 30 24.07 14.72 -12.02
C LYS A 30 22.66 14.13 -12.08
N ALA A 31 22.08 14.04 -13.27
CA ALA A 31 20.74 13.51 -13.45
C ALA A 31 20.71 11.98 -13.24
N GLN A 32 21.77 11.25 -13.63
CA GLN A 32 21.93 9.83 -13.31
C GLN A 32 21.98 9.59 -11.80
N ALA A 33 22.78 10.39 -11.07
CA ALA A 33 22.85 10.31 -9.61
C ALA A 33 21.48 10.59 -8.96
N MET A 34 20.73 11.58 -9.47
CA MET A 34 19.37 11.84 -9.00
C MET A 34 18.42 10.65 -9.24
N CYS A 35 18.52 9.96 -10.39
CA CYS A 35 17.71 8.77 -10.65
C CYS A 35 18.00 7.66 -9.64
N GLN A 36 19.27 7.43 -9.30
CA GLN A 36 19.67 6.45 -8.28
C GLN A 36 19.20 6.84 -6.88
N MET A 37 19.25 8.13 -6.54
CA MET A 37 18.69 8.62 -5.28
C MET A 37 17.18 8.39 -5.21
N LEU A 38 16.44 8.66 -6.29
CA LEU A 38 15.00 8.39 -6.35
C LEU A 38 14.69 6.90 -6.20
N GLN A 39 15.45 6.01 -6.88
CA GLN A 39 15.32 4.57 -6.69
C GLN A 39 15.53 4.16 -5.22
N SER A 40 16.52 4.76 -4.56
CA SER A 40 16.82 4.49 -3.15
C SER A 40 15.67 4.92 -2.23
N LEU A 41 15.10 6.09 -2.45
CA LEU A 41 13.94 6.58 -1.70
C LEU A 41 12.71 5.69 -1.91
N ILE A 42 12.45 5.26 -3.15
CA ILE A 42 11.35 4.33 -3.44
C ILE A 42 11.58 3.01 -2.71
N GLN A 43 12.82 2.49 -2.71
CA GLN A 43 13.18 1.25 -2.04
C GLN A 43 13.02 1.34 -0.51
N GLU A 44 13.30 2.50 0.09
CA GLU A 44 13.04 2.76 1.51
C GLU A 44 11.53 2.71 1.80
N VAL A 45 10.71 3.36 0.97
CA VAL A 45 9.23 3.31 1.11
C VAL A 45 8.73 1.87 1.03
N ARG A 46 9.25 1.05 0.11
CA ARG A 46 8.90 -0.39 0.00
C ARG A 46 9.21 -1.16 1.28
N GLN A 47 10.29 -0.84 1.98
CA GLN A 47 10.68 -1.51 3.22
C GLN A 47 9.80 -1.12 4.42
N VAL A 48 9.31 0.12 4.45
CA VAL A 48 8.51 0.64 5.57
C VAL A 48 7.02 0.29 5.42
N LEU A 49 6.50 0.30 4.20
CA LEU A 49 5.06 0.17 3.93
C LEU A 49 4.41 -1.10 4.55
N PRO A 50 5.03 -2.29 4.56
CA PRO A 50 4.43 -3.49 5.16
C PRO A 50 4.27 -3.41 6.69
N VAL A 51 5.12 -2.63 7.38
CA VAL A 51 5.16 -2.55 8.85
C VAL A 51 4.57 -1.26 9.40
N TYR A 52 4.23 -0.30 8.53
CA TYR A 52 3.81 1.03 8.94
C TYR A 52 2.56 1.01 9.84
N ASP A 53 1.51 0.28 9.44
CA ASP A 53 0.28 0.21 10.22
C ASP A 53 0.49 -0.47 11.58
N THR A 54 1.40 -1.44 11.64
CA THR A 54 1.86 -2.08 12.90
C THR A 54 2.51 -1.05 13.81
N TYR A 55 3.45 -0.25 13.29
CA TYR A 55 4.11 0.80 14.07
C TYR A 55 3.14 1.85 14.59
N ILE A 56 2.14 2.26 13.79
CA ILE A 56 1.12 3.20 14.24
C ILE A 56 0.27 2.60 15.38
N ALA A 57 -0.09 1.32 15.28
CA ALA A 57 -0.84 0.65 16.35
C ALA A 57 -0.02 0.51 17.64
N ASP A 58 1.25 0.11 17.53
CA ASP A 58 2.17 0.02 18.67
C ASP A 58 2.39 1.39 19.31
N GLU A 59 2.74 2.41 18.52
CA GLU A 59 2.99 3.77 19.00
C GLU A 59 1.74 4.36 19.66
N HIS A 60 0.54 4.12 19.10
CA HIS A 60 -0.71 4.52 19.74
C HIS A 60 -0.82 3.96 21.17
N ASN A 61 -0.62 2.66 21.32
CA ASN A 61 -0.76 1.97 22.61
C ASN A 61 0.32 2.41 23.59
N GLU A 62 1.55 2.66 23.10
CA GLU A 62 2.61 3.24 23.92
C GLU A 62 2.30 4.67 24.34
N MET A 63 1.77 5.51 23.46
CA MET A 63 1.41 6.90 23.76
C MET A 63 0.35 6.98 24.88
N THR A 64 -0.70 6.15 24.83
CA THR A 64 -1.72 6.15 25.90
C THR A 64 -1.13 5.72 27.24
N LYS A 65 -0.20 4.75 27.23
CA LYS A 65 0.54 4.31 28.42
C LYS A 65 1.46 5.42 28.96
N VAL A 66 2.28 6.04 28.11
CA VAL A 66 3.20 7.12 28.49
C VAL A 66 2.45 8.29 29.13
N LEU A 67 1.27 8.65 28.61
CA LEU A 67 0.45 9.70 29.23
C LEU A 67 0.03 9.35 30.66
N ARG A 68 -0.32 8.08 30.93
CA ARG A 68 -0.64 7.60 32.29
C ARG A 68 0.60 7.59 33.18
N ASP A 69 1.72 7.09 32.68
CA ASP A 69 2.97 6.98 33.43
C ASP A 69 3.52 8.36 33.82
N VAL A 70 3.46 9.34 32.92
CA VAL A 70 3.86 10.73 33.20
C VAL A 70 2.97 11.35 34.29
N ALA A 71 1.65 11.16 34.22
CA ALA A 71 0.75 11.67 35.26
C ALA A 71 0.95 10.98 36.62
N ALA A 72 1.26 9.68 36.62
CA ALA A 72 1.60 8.94 37.84
C ALA A 72 2.91 9.43 38.46
N ALA A 73 3.94 9.69 37.64
CA ALA A 73 5.25 10.16 38.09
C ALA A 73 5.21 11.54 38.77
N LEU A 74 4.22 12.38 38.46
CA LEU A 74 4.02 13.67 39.15
C LEU A 74 3.68 13.50 40.63
N GLY A 75 3.18 12.34 41.06
CA GLY A 75 2.86 12.06 42.47
C GLY A 75 2.00 13.17 43.09
N SER A 76 2.52 13.80 44.16
CA SER A 76 1.86 14.87 44.91
C SER A 76 2.13 16.29 44.39
N VAL A 77 2.81 16.46 43.26
CA VAL A 77 3.07 17.80 42.69
C VAL A 77 1.73 18.48 42.38
N SER A 78 1.58 19.73 42.82
CA SER A 78 0.39 20.55 42.66
C SER A 78 0.66 21.75 41.77
N GLY A 79 -0.35 22.19 41.02
CA GLY A 79 -0.28 23.37 40.17
C GLY A 79 -1.05 23.18 38.87
N PRO A 80 -1.40 24.26 38.18
CA PRO A 80 -2.24 24.19 36.97
C PRO A 80 -1.59 23.37 35.85
N GLU A 81 -0.27 23.28 35.78
CA GLU A 81 0.47 22.43 34.84
C GLU A 81 0.29 20.94 35.14
N ALA A 82 0.41 20.56 36.42
CA ALA A 82 0.24 19.17 36.87
C ALA A 82 -1.20 18.70 36.64
N ASP A 83 -2.18 19.57 36.86
CA ASP A 83 -3.59 19.27 36.64
C ASP A 83 -3.90 19.06 35.15
N ARG A 84 -3.33 19.89 34.25
CA ARG A 84 -3.47 19.68 32.79
C ARG A 84 -2.87 18.35 32.34
N ILE A 85 -1.73 17.94 32.91
CA ILE A 85 -1.10 16.65 32.60
C ILE A 85 -2.00 15.49 33.06
N ARG A 86 -2.49 15.53 34.31
CA ARG A 86 -3.43 14.52 34.83
C ARG A 86 -4.71 14.46 34.01
N GLN A 87 -5.22 15.60 33.54
CA GLN A 87 -6.40 15.64 32.67
C GLN A 87 -6.14 14.95 31.32
N ARG A 88 -4.99 15.15 30.68
CA ARG A 88 -4.62 14.45 29.44
C ARG A 88 -4.49 12.94 29.66
N ALA A 89 -3.91 12.52 30.77
CA ALA A 89 -3.84 11.10 31.13
C ALA A 89 -5.24 10.49 31.33
N ALA A 90 -6.14 11.20 32.02
CA ALA A 90 -7.50 10.74 32.28
C ALA A 90 -8.39 10.71 31.02
N THR A 91 -8.02 11.43 29.95
CA THR A 91 -8.81 11.53 28.72
C THR A 91 -8.16 10.77 27.57
N LEU A 92 -6.99 11.20 27.12
CA LEU A 92 -6.25 10.60 26.02
C LEU A 92 -5.53 9.32 26.45
N GLY A 93 -4.93 9.33 27.65
CA GLY A 93 -4.27 8.13 28.21
C GLY A 93 -5.25 7.01 28.60
N ALA A 94 -6.55 7.31 28.70
CA ALA A 94 -7.61 6.35 28.98
C ALA A 94 -8.25 5.75 27.73
N LYS A 95 -7.76 6.10 26.54
CA LYS A 95 -8.20 5.46 25.30
C LYS A 95 -7.83 3.97 25.33
N ALA A 96 -8.72 3.15 24.78
CA ALA A 96 -8.50 1.71 24.67
C ALA A 96 -7.39 1.43 23.65
N ASP A 97 -6.62 0.38 23.92
CA ASP A 97 -5.59 -0.09 23.01
C ASP A 97 -6.22 -0.53 21.68
N VAL A 98 -5.55 -0.19 20.59
CA VAL A 98 -5.95 -0.60 19.25
C VAL A 98 -5.39 -1.99 18.93
N PRO A 99 -6.15 -2.84 18.21
CA PRO A 99 -5.68 -4.17 17.85
C PRO A 99 -4.55 -4.08 16.83
N MET A 100 -3.61 -5.03 16.91
CA MET A 100 -2.53 -5.14 15.93
C MET A 100 -3.09 -5.57 14.57
N PRO A 101 -2.73 -4.90 13.45
CA PRO A 101 -3.08 -5.35 12.13
C PRO A 101 -2.60 -6.79 11.87
N THR A 102 -3.39 -7.56 11.13
CA THR A 102 -2.97 -8.90 10.71
C THR A 102 -1.88 -8.80 9.64
N ASP A 103 -0.87 -9.66 9.73
CA ASP A 103 0.15 -9.78 8.68
C ASP A 103 -0.51 -10.04 7.31
N GLN A 104 -0.33 -9.09 6.40
CA GLN A 104 -0.90 -9.13 5.07
C GLN A 104 0.00 -9.83 4.05
N GLU A 105 1.26 -10.13 4.39
CA GLU A 105 2.21 -10.72 3.45
C GLU A 105 1.72 -12.04 2.85
N PRO A 106 1.17 -13.00 3.64
CA PRO A 106 0.67 -14.26 3.06
C PRO A 106 -0.48 -14.04 2.06
N ILE A 107 -1.33 -13.05 2.31
CA ILE A 107 -2.45 -12.71 1.42
C ILE A 107 -1.92 -12.09 0.13
N ARG A 108 -0.93 -11.21 0.21
CA ARG A 108 -0.31 -10.56 -0.95
C ARG A 108 0.40 -11.56 -1.85
N VAL A 109 1.17 -12.48 -1.26
CA VAL A 109 1.86 -13.56 -2.00
C VAL A 109 0.84 -14.44 -2.74
N ALA A 110 -0.18 -14.93 -2.04
CA ALA A 110 -1.21 -15.77 -2.66
C ALA A 110 -1.98 -15.03 -3.78
N HIS A 111 -2.27 -13.74 -3.57
CA HIS A 111 -2.93 -12.92 -4.59
C HIS A 111 -2.05 -12.73 -5.84
N ARG A 112 -0.74 -12.51 -5.65
CA ARG A 112 0.22 -12.38 -6.75
C ARG A 112 0.34 -13.66 -7.57
N GLU A 113 0.40 -14.82 -6.91
CA GLU A 113 0.41 -16.13 -7.58
C GLU A 113 -0.84 -16.35 -8.44
N LEU A 114 -2.03 -16.06 -7.90
CA LEU A 114 -3.28 -16.13 -8.66
C LEU A 114 -3.29 -15.15 -9.85
N GLY A 115 -2.71 -13.97 -9.67
CA GLY A 115 -2.55 -12.98 -10.74
C GLY A 115 -1.73 -13.50 -11.92
N PHE A 116 -0.62 -14.19 -11.65
CA PHE A 116 0.19 -14.83 -12.70
C PHE A 116 -0.53 -16.02 -13.34
N ALA A 117 -1.18 -16.88 -12.54
CA ALA A 117 -1.93 -18.00 -13.08
C ALA A 117 -3.03 -17.57 -14.06
N LEU A 118 -3.71 -16.45 -13.80
CA LEU A 118 -4.69 -15.87 -14.73
C LEU A 118 -4.03 -15.36 -16.03
N GLN A 119 -2.81 -14.83 -15.97
CA GLN A 119 -2.06 -14.40 -17.16
C GLN A 119 -1.64 -15.60 -18.02
N ASP A 120 -1.13 -16.65 -17.38
CA ASP A 120 -0.75 -17.90 -18.06
C ASP A 120 -1.98 -18.54 -18.72
N CYS A 121 -3.11 -18.58 -18.02
CA CYS A 121 -4.38 -19.04 -18.59
C CYS A 121 -4.78 -18.26 -19.86
N ILE A 122 -4.60 -16.93 -19.89
CA ILE A 122 -4.90 -16.14 -21.11
C ILE A 122 -3.99 -16.55 -22.26
N THR A 123 -2.70 -16.77 -21.98
CA THR A 123 -1.71 -17.23 -22.98
C THR A 123 -2.10 -18.60 -23.53
N ASP A 124 -2.44 -19.56 -22.67
CA ASP A 124 -2.84 -20.91 -23.07
C ASP A 124 -4.17 -20.90 -23.85
N LEU A 125 -5.11 -20.04 -23.46
CA LEU A 125 -6.38 -19.86 -24.16
C LEU A 125 -6.18 -19.29 -25.57
N ASP A 126 -5.24 -18.37 -25.78
CA ASP A 126 -4.88 -17.88 -27.12
C ASP A 126 -4.34 -19.02 -28.00
N VAL A 127 -3.52 -19.93 -27.44
CA VAL A 127 -3.05 -21.11 -28.16
C VAL A 127 -4.23 -22.02 -28.57
N LEU A 128 -5.17 -22.29 -27.66
CA LEU A 128 -6.36 -23.10 -27.93
C LEU A 128 -7.26 -22.48 -29.00
N GLN A 129 -7.45 -21.15 -28.97
CA GLN A 129 -8.22 -20.41 -29.96
C GLN A 129 -7.60 -20.52 -31.36
N ARG A 130 -6.27 -20.36 -31.45
CA ARG A 130 -5.54 -20.52 -32.73
C ARG A 130 -5.59 -21.95 -33.27
N ALA A 131 -5.74 -22.94 -32.40
CA ALA A 131 -5.96 -24.33 -32.77
C ALA A 131 -7.42 -24.65 -33.16
N GLY A 132 -8.34 -23.68 -33.07
CA GLY A 132 -9.74 -23.82 -33.48
C GLY A 132 -10.68 -24.35 -32.39
N HIS A 133 -10.27 -24.38 -31.13
CA HIS A 133 -11.12 -24.79 -30.01
C HIS A 133 -12.02 -23.65 -29.53
N SER A 134 -13.31 -23.71 -29.89
CA SER A 134 -14.31 -22.68 -29.53
C SER A 134 -14.56 -22.54 -28.04
N GLU A 135 -14.29 -23.58 -27.25
CA GLU A 135 -14.36 -23.57 -25.79
C GLU A 135 -13.38 -22.56 -25.18
N GLY A 136 -12.27 -22.27 -25.88
CA GLY A 136 -11.31 -21.26 -25.49
C GLY A 136 -11.89 -19.85 -25.44
N ASP A 137 -12.83 -19.51 -26.33
CA ASP A 137 -13.55 -18.23 -26.31
C ASP A 137 -14.44 -18.09 -25.08
N VAL A 138 -15.15 -19.18 -24.73
CA VAL A 138 -16.04 -19.21 -23.56
C VAL A 138 -15.25 -19.04 -22.26
N ALA A 139 -14.13 -19.77 -22.12
CA ALA A 139 -13.27 -19.67 -20.95
C ALA A 139 -12.60 -18.28 -20.84
N LEU A 140 -12.14 -17.71 -21.96
CA LEU A 140 -11.57 -16.36 -21.98
C LEU A 140 -12.59 -15.29 -21.57
N GLN A 141 -13.86 -15.47 -21.95
CA GLN A 141 -14.92 -14.56 -21.54
C GLN A 141 -15.16 -14.55 -20.03
N ALA A 142 -14.96 -15.68 -19.34
CA ALA A 142 -15.06 -15.75 -17.87
C ALA A 142 -13.96 -14.89 -17.21
N ILE A 143 -12.71 -15.00 -17.68
CA ILE A 143 -11.59 -14.20 -17.18
C ILE A 143 -11.82 -12.71 -17.48
N ARG A 144 -12.24 -12.35 -18.70
CA ARG A 144 -12.53 -10.96 -19.08
C ARG A 144 -13.63 -10.35 -18.21
N SER A 145 -14.69 -11.10 -17.93
CA SER A 145 -15.80 -10.63 -17.08
C SER A 145 -15.32 -10.30 -15.66
N HIS A 146 -14.47 -11.14 -15.07
CA HIS A 146 -13.85 -10.86 -13.78
C HIS A 146 -12.98 -9.58 -13.81
N LEU A 147 -12.13 -9.44 -14.83
CA LEU A 147 -11.26 -8.26 -14.98
C LEU A 147 -12.06 -6.97 -15.20
N MET A 148 -13.19 -7.02 -15.89
CA MET A 148 -14.05 -5.85 -16.11
C MET A 148 -14.65 -5.31 -14.81
N THR A 149 -15.02 -6.17 -13.86
CA THR A 149 -15.52 -5.73 -12.54
C THR A 149 -14.49 -4.87 -11.80
N ARG A 150 -13.22 -5.22 -11.92
CA ARG A 150 -12.12 -4.43 -11.36
C ARG A 150 -12.03 -3.06 -12.04
N VAL A 151 -12.02 -3.00 -13.36
CA VAL A 151 -11.90 -1.73 -14.11
C VAL A 151 -12.98 -0.73 -13.71
N VAL A 152 -14.21 -1.19 -13.51
CA VAL A 152 -15.32 -0.36 -13.02
C VAL A 152 -15.03 0.18 -11.62
N ARG A 153 -14.63 -0.68 -10.68
CA ARG A 153 -14.29 -0.29 -9.31
C ARG A 153 -13.14 0.73 -9.25
N ASP A 154 -12.08 0.50 -10.02
CA ASP A 154 -10.92 1.39 -10.07
C ASP A 154 -11.32 2.77 -10.63
N THR A 155 -12.16 2.78 -11.68
CA THR A 155 -12.71 4.02 -12.27
C THR A 155 -13.54 4.81 -11.27
N GLU A 156 -14.43 4.14 -10.53
CA GLU A 156 -15.25 4.77 -9.50
C GLU A 156 -14.38 5.37 -8.39
N THR A 157 -13.38 4.62 -7.93
CA THR A 157 -12.48 5.04 -6.84
C THR A 157 -11.67 6.28 -7.24
N ILE A 158 -11.11 6.28 -8.45
CA ILE A 158 -10.31 7.42 -8.96
C ILE A 158 -11.19 8.64 -9.22
N THR A 159 -12.39 8.45 -9.78
CA THR A 159 -13.30 9.57 -10.11
C THR A 159 -13.88 10.22 -8.87
N VAL A 160 -14.14 9.46 -7.81
CA VAL A 160 -14.70 9.98 -6.55
C VAL A 160 -13.60 10.54 -5.62
N GLY A 161 -12.42 9.91 -5.58
CA GLY A 161 -11.28 10.36 -4.77
C GLY A 161 -10.58 11.61 -5.33
N SER A 162 -10.66 11.82 -6.65
CA SER A 162 -10.27 13.07 -7.30
C SER A 162 -11.44 14.04 -7.21
N GLY A 163 -11.55 14.78 -6.10
CA GLY A 163 -12.31 16.03 -6.14
C GLY A 163 -11.77 16.84 -7.33
N MET A 164 -12.51 16.88 -8.43
CA MET A 164 -12.06 17.37 -9.74
C MET A 164 -11.50 18.78 -9.63
N ALA A 165 -10.18 18.90 -9.40
CA ALA A 165 -9.47 20.16 -9.50
C ALA A 165 -9.41 20.51 -11.00
N GLY A 166 -10.16 21.54 -11.41
CA GLY A 166 -10.09 22.07 -12.77
C GLY A 166 -11.41 22.30 -13.51
N ARG A 167 -12.57 22.32 -12.85
CA ARG A 167 -13.78 22.95 -13.40
C ARG A 167 -14.09 24.24 -12.64
N GLY A 168 -13.45 25.31 -13.08
CA GLY A 168 -13.66 26.71 -12.71
C GLY A 168 -13.07 27.60 -13.79
#